data_AF-A0A7V9N8J2-F1
#
_entry.id   AF-A0A7V9N8J2-F1
#
_cell.length_a   1.000
_cell.length_b   1.000
_cell.length_c   1.000
_cell.angle_alpha   90.00
_cell.angle_beta   90.00
_cell.angle_gamma   90.00
#
_symmetry.space_group_name_H-M   'P 1'
#
loop_
_entity.id
_entity.type
_entity.pdbx_description
1 polymer ?
#
loop_
_entity_poly.entity_id
_entity_poly.type
_entity_poly.pdbx_seq_one_letter_code
_entity_poly.pdbx_strand_id
1 'polypeptide(L)'
;MQNPDSPPVTVSRRLQASGRNGALAALFALFLDLLWRVAAAPAGVPSIPETVVTAVARLTPTAIFGWATENLGSLAQNSLFAAVLIGIVAAGAWAGNIAGLAIASRRFGVGRNGRLLAAIAVGAVLFLVVTAGVFPLAREGFFAAGSANRGILLAQAVFFAALWALAWVALDASPGTVAAIGKQTGQTAENMSRRSALRNVAAAGLTAGVAFLGWRLAKSPVAGDTLAQRQAAAAIGSRARLDELTRT
;
A
#
# COMPACT_ATOMS: atom_id res chain seq x y z
N MET A 1 -28.23 33.12 -3.28
CA MET A 1 -26.95 33.85 -3.08
C MET A 1 -25.85 32.81 -2.94
N GLN A 2 -24.88 32.79 -3.84
CA GLN A 2 -23.80 31.81 -3.86
C GLN A 2 -22.66 32.36 -2.99
N ASN A 3 -22.21 31.60 -1.98
CA ASN A 3 -21.21 32.05 -1.02
C ASN A 3 -19.86 32.30 -1.73
N PRO A 4 -19.33 33.52 -1.78
CA PRO A 4 -18.11 33.86 -2.53
C PRO A 4 -16.86 33.10 -2.05
N ASP A 5 -16.91 32.50 -0.85
CA ASP A 5 -15.80 31.74 -0.27
C ASP A 5 -15.82 30.24 -0.62
N SER A 6 -16.82 29.78 -1.37
CA SER A 6 -16.83 28.39 -1.82
C SER A 6 -15.76 28.16 -2.90
N PRO A 7 -14.81 27.22 -2.71
CA PRO A 7 -13.76 26.99 -3.70
C PRO A 7 -14.41 26.60 -5.03
N PRO A 8 -13.83 27.02 -6.16
CA PRO A 8 -14.40 26.73 -7.47
C PRO A 8 -14.55 25.20 -7.60
N VAL A 9 -15.76 24.76 -7.96
CA VAL A 9 -16.20 23.35 -8.06
C VAL A 9 -15.22 22.45 -8.84
N THR A 10 -14.38 23.07 -9.68
CA THR A 10 -13.35 22.43 -10.49
C THR A 10 -12.15 21.89 -9.69
N VAL A 11 -11.76 22.55 -8.59
CA VAL A 11 -10.58 22.14 -7.78
C VAL A 11 -10.90 20.89 -6.97
N SER A 12 -12.04 20.88 -6.26
CA SER A 12 -12.46 19.75 -5.43
C SER A 12 -12.66 18.46 -6.26
N ARG A 13 -13.26 18.56 -7.46
CA ARG A 13 -13.40 17.40 -8.36
C ARG A 13 -12.07 16.87 -8.85
N ARG A 14 -11.11 17.74 -9.17
CA ARG A 14 -9.78 17.32 -9.61
C ARG A 14 -9.04 16.59 -8.49
N LEU A 15 -9.06 17.13 -7.27
CA LEU A 15 -8.42 16.49 -6.11
C LEU A 15 -9.06 15.13 -5.83
N GLN A 16 -10.39 15.05 -5.80
CA GLN A 16 -11.08 13.77 -5.63
C GLN A 16 -10.70 12.74 -6.70
N ALA A 17 -10.54 13.17 -7.96
CA ALA A 17 -10.08 12.30 -9.04
C ALA A 17 -8.62 11.85 -8.85
N SER A 18 -7.71 12.75 -8.45
CA SER A 18 -6.31 12.43 -8.17
C SER A 18 -6.16 11.46 -7.00
N GLY A 19 -6.97 11.61 -5.94
CA GLY A 19 -7.04 10.66 -4.83
C GLY A 19 -7.53 9.29 -5.25
N ARG A 20 -8.62 9.23 -6.04
CA ARG A 20 -9.08 7.95 -6.60
C ARG A 20 -8.03 7.27 -7.48
N ASN A 21 -7.31 8.03 -8.31
CA ASN A 21 -6.21 7.50 -9.11
C ASN A 21 -5.07 6.98 -8.22
N GLY A 22 -4.79 7.64 -7.10
CA GLY A 22 -3.84 7.18 -6.08
C GLY A 22 -4.23 5.85 -5.42
N ALA A 23 -5.50 5.69 -5.09
CA ALA A 23 -6.04 4.43 -4.56
C ALA A 23 -5.88 3.28 -5.57
N LEU A 24 -6.22 3.53 -6.84
CA LEU A 24 -6.08 2.54 -7.92
C LEU A 24 -4.61 2.18 -8.19
N ALA A 25 -3.72 3.16 -8.16
CA ALA A 25 -2.28 2.93 -8.27
C ALA A 25 -1.76 2.06 -7.11
N ALA A 26 -2.23 2.29 -5.89
CA ALA A 26 -1.88 1.47 -4.73
C ALA A 26 -2.45 0.05 -4.84
N LEU A 27 -3.70 -0.12 -5.30
CA LEU A 27 -4.27 -1.44 -5.57
C LEU A 27 -3.46 -2.21 -6.62
N PHE A 28 -3.01 -1.54 -7.67
CA PHE A 28 -2.16 -2.15 -8.70
C PHE A 28 -0.80 -2.58 -8.14
N ALA A 29 -0.11 -1.71 -7.39
CA ALA A 29 1.16 -2.03 -6.76
C ALA A 29 1.01 -3.18 -5.73
N LEU A 30 -0.03 -3.14 -4.90
CA LEU A 30 -0.38 -4.20 -3.95
C LEU A 30 -0.65 -5.53 -4.64
N PHE A 31 -1.43 -5.52 -5.73
CA PHE A 31 -1.74 -6.74 -6.48
C PHE A 31 -0.45 -7.41 -6.98
N LEU A 32 0.47 -6.64 -7.55
CA LEU A 32 1.74 -7.17 -8.06
C LEU A 32 2.66 -7.65 -6.92
N ASP A 33 2.72 -6.92 -5.80
CA ASP A 33 3.50 -7.32 -4.62
C ASP A 33 3.01 -8.65 -4.04
N LEU A 34 1.69 -8.80 -3.86
CA LEU A 34 1.06 -10.03 -3.37
C LEU A 34 1.19 -11.18 -4.37
N LEU A 35 1.05 -10.90 -5.68
CA LEU A 35 1.21 -11.90 -6.71
C LEU A 35 2.65 -12.44 -6.73
N TRP A 36 3.63 -11.54 -6.68
CA TRP A 36 5.04 -11.92 -6.55
C TRP A 36 5.29 -12.74 -5.29
N ARG A 37 4.73 -12.31 -4.14
CA ARG A 37 4.82 -13.03 -2.86
C ARG A 37 4.31 -14.47 -2.93
N VAL A 38 3.22 -14.70 -3.67
CA VAL A 38 2.62 -16.04 -3.83
C VAL A 38 3.34 -16.88 -4.89
N ALA A 39 3.83 -16.26 -5.97
CA ALA A 39 4.29 -16.99 -7.15
C ALA A 39 5.81 -17.20 -7.21
N ALA A 40 6.60 -16.28 -6.66
CA ALA A 40 8.03 -16.20 -6.95
C ALA A 40 8.93 -15.78 -5.77
N ALA A 41 8.37 -15.27 -4.67
CA ALA A 41 9.19 -14.80 -3.55
C ALA A 41 9.96 -15.95 -2.87
N PRO A 42 11.27 -15.76 -2.57
CA PRO A 42 12.02 -16.71 -1.77
C PRO A 42 11.41 -16.94 -0.39
N ALA A 43 11.65 -18.12 0.17
CA ALA A 43 11.18 -18.45 1.52
C ALA A 43 11.74 -17.47 2.56
N GLY A 44 10.88 -17.00 3.47
CA GLY A 44 11.26 -16.05 4.51
C GLY A 44 11.34 -14.58 4.08
N VAL A 45 11.01 -14.26 2.83
CA VAL A 45 10.87 -12.85 2.40
C VAL A 45 9.41 -12.41 2.51
N PRO A 46 9.07 -11.49 3.43
CA PRO A 46 7.71 -10.99 3.55
C PRO A 46 7.35 -10.03 2.41
N SER A 47 6.07 -9.98 2.07
CA SER A 47 5.45 -8.92 1.29
C SER A 47 5.47 -7.59 2.07
N ILE A 48 5.25 -6.46 1.38
CA ILE A 48 5.14 -5.16 2.07
C ILE A 48 3.95 -5.17 3.05
N PRO A 49 2.75 -5.67 2.68
CA PRO A 49 1.64 -5.79 3.63
C PRO A 49 1.95 -6.66 4.85
N GLU A 50 2.64 -7.80 4.68
CA GLU A 50 3.09 -8.63 5.81
C GLU A 50 4.04 -7.85 6.73
N THR A 51 4.99 -7.11 6.15
CA THR A 51 5.94 -6.27 6.90
C THR A 51 5.22 -5.15 7.68
N VAL A 52 4.22 -4.52 7.06
CA VAL A 52 3.38 -3.52 7.72
C VAL A 52 2.55 -4.14 8.84
N VAL A 53 1.98 -5.34 8.65
CA VAL A 53 1.31 -6.07 9.72
C VAL A 53 2.25 -6.32 10.89
N THR A 54 3.48 -6.75 10.65
CA THR A 54 4.47 -6.94 11.72
C THR A 54 4.78 -5.63 12.45
N ALA A 55 4.94 -4.52 11.73
CA ALA A 55 5.16 -3.21 12.33
C ALA A 55 3.96 -2.76 13.19
N VAL A 56 2.74 -2.85 12.67
CA VAL A 56 1.51 -2.51 13.40
C VAL A 56 1.37 -3.42 14.62
N ALA A 57 1.63 -4.72 14.47
CA ALA A 57 1.51 -5.67 15.57
C ALA A 57 2.44 -5.36 16.76
N ARG A 58 3.54 -4.65 16.51
CA ARG A 58 4.47 -4.24 17.57
C ARG A 58 4.10 -2.91 18.21
N LEU A 59 3.37 -2.07 17.48
CA LEU A 59 2.87 -0.79 17.99
C LEU A 59 1.58 -0.96 18.79
N THR A 60 0.77 -1.96 18.49
CA THR A 60 -0.47 -2.20 19.23
C THR A 60 -0.14 -2.67 20.66
N PRO A 61 -0.71 -2.02 21.69
CA PRO A 61 -0.59 -2.47 23.06
C PRO A 61 -1.02 -3.93 23.26
N THR A 62 -0.31 -4.65 24.13
CA THR A 62 -0.59 -6.07 24.44
C THR A 62 -2.02 -6.29 24.93
N ALA A 63 -2.60 -5.34 25.66
CA ALA A 63 -3.98 -5.40 26.13
C ALA A 63 -5.00 -5.44 24.97
N ILE A 64 -4.78 -4.64 23.93
CA ILE A 64 -5.65 -4.60 22.75
C ILE A 64 -5.49 -5.89 21.93
N PHE A 65 -4.26 -6.40 21.83
CA PHE A 65 -4.01 -7.69 21.20
C PHE A 65 -4.66 -8.84 21.94
N GLY A 66 -4.52 -8.89 23.28
CA GLY A 66 -5.14 -9.90 24.12
C GLY A 66 -6.65 -9.93 23.91
N TRP A 67 -7.30 -8.76 24.02
CA TRP A 67 -8.72 -8.62 23.73
C TRP A 67 -9.08 -9.08 22.31
N ALA A 68 -8.32 -8.68 21.29
CA ALA A 68 -8.60 -9.08 19.91
C ALA A 68 -8.45 -10.60 19.70
N THR A 69 -7.43 -11.23 20.30
CA THR A 69 -7.23 -12.68 20.20
C THR A 69 -8.23 -13.48 21.00
N GLU A 70 -8.71 -12.97 22.13
CA GLU A 70 -9.77 -13.62 22.94
C GLU A 70 -11.11 -13.59 22.20
N ASN A 71 -11.46 -12.47 21.57
CA ASN A 71 -12.76 -12.31 20.91
C ASN A 71 -12.79 -12.87 19.48
N LEU A 72 -11.67 -12.77 18.74
CA LEU A 72 -11.62 -13.16 17.32
C LEU A 72 -10.83 -14.46 17.09
N GLY A 73 -10.08 -14.96 18.07
CA GLY A 73 -9.24 -16.14 17.93
C GLY A 73 -8.27 -16.00 16.75
N SER A 74 -8.24 -17.02 15.89
CA SER A 74 -7.41 -17.03 14.67
C SER A 74 -7.82 -16.00 13.62
N LEU A 75 -9.01 -15.39 13.72
CA LEU A 75 -9.44 -14.33 12.81
C LEU A 75 -8.74 -13.00 13.09
N ALA A 76 -8.19 -12.78 14.29
CA ALA A 76 -7.54 -11.51 14.65
C ALA A 76 -6.42 -11.13 13.66
N GLN A 77 -5.58 -12.10 13.28
CA GLN A 77 -4.50 -11.88 12.32
C GLN A 77 -5.03 -11.58 10.91
N ASN A 78 -6.08 -12.28 10.47
CA ASN A 78 -6.69 -12.08 9.17
C ASN A 78 -7.36 -10.70 9.08
N SER A 79 -8.05 -10.29 10.14
CA SER A 79 -8.67 -8.96 10.25
C SER A 79 -7.61 -7.86 10.27
N LEU A 80 -6.49 -8.04 10.98
CA LEU A 80 -5.38 -7.09 10.98
C LEU A 80 -4.77 -6.96 9.58
N PHE A 81 -4.54 -8.09 8.90
CA PHE A 81 -4.02 -8.09 7.53
C PHE A 81 -4.97 -7.37 6.56
N ALA A 82 -6.28 -7.64 6.64
CA ALA A 82 -7.29 -6.94 5.84
C ALA A 82 -7.32 -5.43 6.13
N ALA A 83 -7.24 -5.03 7.40
CA ALA A 83 -7.17 -3.63 7.81
C ALA A 83 -5.92 -2.94 7.23
N VAL A 84 -4.77 -3.63 7.22
CA VAL A 84 -3.53 -3.12 6.60
C VAL A 84 -3.69 -2.93 5.10
N LEU A 85 -4.30 -3.88 4.37
CA LEU A 85 -4.56 -3.72 2.93
C LEU A 85 -5.41 -2.48 2.66
N ILE A 86 -6.49 -2.28 3.42
CA ILE A 86 -7.35 -1.09 3.33
C ILE A 86 -6.53 0.18 3.63
N GLY A 87 -5.70 0.13 4.69
CA GLY A 87 -4.83 1.23 5.08
C GLY A 87 -3.84 1.64 3.98
N ILE A 88 -3.24 0.67 3.28
CA ILE A 88 -2.32 0.96 2.16
C ILE A 88 -3.07 1.61 0.98
N VAL A 89 -4.28 1.14 0.66
CA VAL A 89 -5.11 1.76 -0.39
C VAL A 89 -5.50 3.20 -0.01
N ALA A 90 -5.88 3.43 1.25
CA ALA A 90 -6.20 4.76 1.76
C ALA A 90 -4.97 5.69 1.74
N ALA A 91 -3.79 5.19 2.13
CA ALA A 91 -2.53 5.92 2.02
C ALA A 91 -2.20 6.27 0.56
N GLY A 92 -2.45 5.35 -0.37
CA GLY A 92 -2.37 5.60 -1.80
C GLY A 92 -3.30 6.71 -2.27
N ALA A 93 -4.54 6.75 -1.77
CA ALA A 93 -5.48 7.81 -2.08
C ALA A 93 -4.99 9.18 -1.58
N TRP A 94 -4.48 9.22 -0.35
CA TRP A 94 -3.89 10.42 0.24
C TRP A 94 -2.65 10.89 -0.54
N ALA A 95 -1.76 9.97 -0.91
CA ALA A 95 -0.59 10.25 -1.75
C ALA A 95 -1.01 10.82 -3.12
N GLY A 96 -2.10 10.30 -3.72
CA GLY A 96 -2.66 10.81 -4.97
C GLY A 96 -3.19 12.25 -4.83
N ASN A 97 -3.83 12.58 -3.70
CA ASN A 97 -4.25 13.95 -3.42
C ASN A 97 -3.06 14.90 -3.31
N ILE A 98 -1.98 14.49 -2.63
CA ILE A 98 -0.74 15.27 -2.51
C ILE A 98 -0.11 15.51 -3.88
N ALA A 99 0.01 14.47 -4.72
CA ALA A 99 0.52 14.61 -6.07
C ALA A 99 -0.36 15.58 -6.91
N GLY A 100 -1.69 15.48 -6.78
CA GLY A 100 -2.63 16.41 -7.41
C GLY A 100 -2.46 17.86 -6.96
N LEU A 101 -2.28 18.10 -5.65
CA LEU A 101 -1.98 19.41 -5.08
C LEU A 101 -0.64 19.95 -5.58
N ALA A 102 0.40 19.10 -5.63
CA ALA A 102 1.71 19.46 -6.13
C ALA A 102 1.66 19.93 -7.59
N ILE A 103 0.89 19.26 -8.45
CA ILE A 103 0.67 19.69 -9.84
C ILE A 103 -0.13 20.99 -9.90
N ALA A 104 -1.18 21.12 -9.10
CA ALA A 104 -1.99 22.34 -9.04
C ALA A 104 -1.15 23.57 -8.66
N SER A 105 -0.16 23.38 -7.78
CA SER A 105 0.77 24.43 -7.35
C SER A 105 1.80 24.84 -8.42
N ARG A 106 1.90 24.12 -9.55
CA ARG A 106 2.90 24.31 -10.62
C ARG A 106 4.38 24.27 -10.18
N ARG A 107 4.67 23.87 -8.94
CA ARG A 107 6.04 23.78 -8.39
C ARG A 107 6.96 22.86 -9.18
N PHE A 108 6.41 21.85 -9.83
CA PHE A 108 7.14 20.86 -10.63
C PHE A 108 7.04 21.12 -12.14
N GLY A 109 6.54 22.28 -12.55
CA GLY A 109 6.30 22.63 -13.95
C GLY A 109 4.91 22.22 -14.46
N VAL A 110 4.71 22.36 -15.77
CA VAL A 110 3.43 22.12 -16.44
C VAL A 110 3.46 20.87 -17.32
N GLY A 111 2.28 20.32 -17.59
CA GLY A 111 2.12 19.19 -18.52
C GLY A 111 2.66 17.85 -17.98
N ARG A 112 3.14 16.99 -18.88
CA ARG A 112 3.52 15.60 -18.57
C ARG A 112 4.70 15.52 -17.59
N ASN A 113 5.69 16.39 -17.75
CA ASN A 113 6.91 16.38 -16.93
C ASN A 113 6.61 16.74 -15.48
N GLY A 114 5.77 17.76 -15.23
CA GLY A 114 5.39 18.14 -13.86
C GLY A 114 4.62 17.06 -13.12
N ARG A 115 3.79 16.28 -13.83
CA ARG A 115 3.11 15.12 -13.24
C ARG A 115 4.09 14.00 -12.88
N LEU A 116 5.03 13.70 -13.77
CA LEU A 116 6.02 12.66 -13.53
C LEU A 116 6.90 13.03 -12.33
N LEU A 117 7.37 14.28 -12.26
CA LEU A 117 8.16 14.77 -11.12
C LEU A 117 7.36 14.74 -9.82
N ALA A 118 6.10 15.19 -9.82
CA ALA A 118 5.25 15.11 -8.64
C ALA A 118 5.03 13.65 -8.18
N ALA A 119 4.79 12.73 -9.11
CA ALA A 119 4.62 11.32 -8.80
C ALA A 119 5.90 10.67 -8.29
N ILE A 120 7.07 10.99 -8.87
CA ILE A 120 8.37 10.52 -8.39
C ILE A 120 8.65 11.07 -6.99
N ALA A 121 8.38 12.35 -6.74
CA ALA A 121 8.58 12.96 -5.43
C ALA A 121 7.72 12.28 -4.35
N VAL A 122 6.43 12.07 -4.62
CA VAL A 122 5.55 11.35 -3.69
C VAL A 122 5.94 9.88 -3.56
N GLY A 123 6.34 9.22 -4.65
CA GLY A 123 6.86 7.86 -4.63
C GLY A 123 8.12 7.73 -3.76
N ALA A 124 9.04 8.69 -3.85
CA ALA A 124 10.22 8.74 -2.99
C ALA A 124 9.85 8.90 -1.51
N VAL A 125 8.84 9.72 -1.19
CA VAL A 125 8.31 9.82 0.18
C VAL A 125 7.71 8.49 0.64
N LEU A 126 6.92 7.81 -0.19
CA LEU A 126 6.37 6.48 0.14
C LEU A 126 7.49 5.45 0.38
N PHE A 127 8.53 5.46 -0.46
CA PHE A 127 9.72 4.63 -0.27
C PHE A 127 10.40 4.91 1.08
N LEU A 128 10.57 6.18 1.46
CA LEU A 128 11.14 6.54 2.76
C LEU A 128 10.25 6.13 3.93
N VAL A 129 8.93 6.27 3.82
CA VAL A 129 7.98 5.81 4.84
C VAL A 129 8.13 4.31 5.06
N VAL A 130 8.25 3.51 3.99
CA VAL A 130 8.45 2.07 4.12
C VAL A 130 9.82 1.75 4.71
N THR A 131 10.89 2.30 4.14
CA THR A 131 12.26 1.88 4.48
C THR A 131 12.82 2.50 5.77
N ALA A 132 12.39 3.70 6.14
CA ALA A 132 12.83 4.40 7.34
C ALA A 132 11.75 4.46 8.44
N GLY A 133 10.48 4.14 8.11
CA GLY A 133 9.40 4.05 9.10
C GLY A 133 9.02 2.60 9.40
N VAL A 134 8.52 1.87 8.39
CA VAL A 134 7.96 0.52 8.57
C VAL A 134 9.04 -0.51 8.89
N PHE A 135 10.14 -0.56 8.14
CA PHE A 135 11.20 -1.56 8.32
C PHE A 135 11.83 -1.55 9.73
N PRO A 136 12.21 -0.39 10.32
CA PRO A 136 12.66 -0.36 11.71
C PRO A 136 11.64 -0.92 12.68
N LEU A 137 10.37 -0.53 12.53
CA LEU A 137 9.28 -1.01 13.37
C LEU A 137 9.08 -2.52 13.23
N ALA A 138 9.35 -3.10 12.07
CA ALA A 138 9.28 -4.54 11.84
C ALA A 138 10.49 -5.35 12.36
N ARG A 139 11.50 -4.72 12.99
CA ARG A 139 12.84 -5.27 13.32
C ARG A 139 13.77 -5.54 12.14
N GLU A 140 13.44 -5.06 10.96
CA GLU A 140 14.36 -5.13 9.82
C GLU A 140 15.45 -4.04 9.91
N GLY A 141 15.27 -3.02 10.75
CA GLY A 141 16.18 -1.87 10.89
C GLY A 141 15.99 -0.81 9.80
N PHE A 142 16.69 0.32 9.92
CA PHE A 142 16.64 1.39 8.91
C PHE A 142 17.16 0.85 7.57
N PHE A 143 16.36 1.02 6.51
CA PHE A 143 16.68 0.48 5.17
C PHE A 143 16.97 -1.03 5.18
N ALA A 144 16.25 -1.77 6.02
CA ALA A 144 16.40 -3.22 6.21
C ALA A 144 17.83 -3.65 6.62
N ALA A 145 18.60 -2.75 7.26
CA ALA A 145 20.00 -3.01 7.61
C ALA A 145 20.22 -4.21 8.55
N GLY A 146 19.21 -4.59 9.34
CA GLY A 146 19.24 -5.77 10.21
C GLY A 146 18.75 -7.05 9.53
N SER A 147 18.31 -6.99 8.28
CA SER A 147 17.72 -8.13 7.57
C SER A 147 18.76 -8.91 6.77
N ALA A 148 18.70 -10.25 6.83
CA ALA A 148 19.43 -11.12 5.91
C ALA A 148 18.97 -10.91 4.44
N ASN A 149 17.72 -10.46 4.24
CA ASN A 149 17.10 -10.25 2.94
C ASN A 149 17.13 -8.77 2.50
N ARG A 150 18.04 -7.96 3.04
CA ARG A 150 18.11 -6.50 2.82
C ARG A 150 17.97 -6.08 1.37
N GLY A 151 18.72 -6.70 0.46
CA GLY A 151 18.71 -6.35 -0.96
C GLY A 151 17.34 -6.56 -1.60
N ILE A 152 16.66 -7.65 -1.26
CA ILE A 152 15.34 -7.99 -1.80
C ILE A 152 14.28 -7.04 -1.23
N LEU A 153 14.29 -6.79 0.09
CA LEU A 153 13.34 -5.88 0.73
C LEU A 153 13.45 -4.44 0.20
N LEU A 154 14.69 -3.96 -0.01
CA LEU A 154 14.91 -2.64 -0.61
C LEU A 154 14.44 -2.59 -2.06
N ALA A 155 14.77 -3.60 -2.87
CA ALA A 155 14.32 -3.68 -4.25
C ALA A 155 12.78 -3.68 -4.31
N GLN A 156 12.13 -4.48 -3.48
CA GLN A 156 10.67 -4.56 -3.38
C GLN A 156 10.04 -3.22 -2.99
N ALA A 157 10.60 -2.50 -2.00
CA ALA A 157 10.14 -1.17 -1.63
C ALA A 157 10.29 -0.15 -2.77
N VAL A 158 11.42 -0.18 -3.50
CA VAL A 158 11.64 0.65 -4.70
C VAL A 158 10.60 0.32 -5.78
N PHE A 159 10.42 -0.98 -6.09
CA PHE A 159 9.45 -1.42 -7.09
C PHE A 159 8.03 -1.00 -6.73
N PHE A 160 7.61 -1.17 -5.47
CA PHE A 160 6.28 -0.76 -5.02
C PHE A 160 6.05 0.75 -5.21
N ALA A 161 7.00 1.57 -4.76
CA ALA A 161 6.94 3.02 -4.92
C ALA A 161 6.95 3.46 -6.39
N ALA A 162 7.80 2.83 -7.22
CA ALA A 162 7.89 3.11 -8.65
C ALA A 162 6.62 2.71 -9.40
N LEU A 163 6.07 1.53 -9.12
CA LEU A 163 4.81 1.04 -9.71
C LEU A 163 3.66 1.97 -9.34
N TRP A 164 3.58 2.40 -8.08
CA TRP A 164 2.60 3.39 -7.66
C TRP A 164 2.73 4.69 -8.47
N ALA A 165 3.93 5.26 -8.55
CA ALA A 165 4.17 6.52 -9.26
C ALA A 165 3.82 6.40 -10.76
N LEU A 166 4.26 5.33 -11.42
CA LEU A 166 3.98 5.09 -12.84
C LEU A 166 2.50 4.87 -13.11
N ALA A 167 1.83 4.04 -12.30
CA ALA A 167 0.40 3.80 -12.42
C ALA A 167 -0.39 5.08 -12.19
N TRP A 168 -0.01 5.89 -11.19
CA TRP A 168 -0.65 7.17 -10.93
C TRP A 168 -0.52 8.13 -12.12
N VAL A 169 0.69 8.28 -12.70
CA VAL A 169 0.92 9.11 -13.89
C VAL A 169 0.09 8.63 -15.09
N ALA A 170 -0.02 7.31 -15.29
CA ALA A 170 -0.81 6.74 -16.35
C ALA A 170 -2.32 7.00 -16.17
N LEU A 171 -2.81 6.93 -14.93
CA LEU A 171 -4.22 7.18 -14.59
C LEU A 171 -4.58 8.67 -14.59
N ASP A 172 -3.66 9.54 -14.19
CA ASP A 172 -3.81 11.00 -14.18
C ASP A 172 -3.52 11.65 -15.55
N ALA A 173 -3.36 10.83 -16.59
CA ALA A 173 -3.37 11.25 -17.98
C ALA A 173 -4.77 11.75 -18.42
N SER A 174 -5.29 12.79 -17.76
CA SER A 174 -6.39 13.59 -18.27
C SER A 174 -5.86 14.47 -19.42
N PRO A 175 -6.59 14.55 -20.55
CA PRO A 175 -6.17 15.33 -21.71
C PRO A 175 -6.36 16.82 -21.42
N GLY A 176 -5.40 17.41 -20.73
CA GLY A 176 -5.28 18.85 -20.57
C GLY A 176 -4.54 19.52 -21.72
N THR A 177 -4.87 19.21 -22.98
CA THR A 177 -4.38 19.94 -24.16
C THR A 177 -5.26 19.80 -25.40
N VAL A 178 -6.60 19.81 -25.28
CA VAL A 178 -7.47 20.06 -26.45
C VAL A 178 -8.53 21.08 -26.08
N ALA A 179 -8.04 22.26 -25.69
CA ALA A 179 -8.66 23.51 -26.12
C ALA A 179 -8.40 23.68 -27.64
N ALA A 180 -8.89 22.74 -28.44
CA ALA A 180 -9.06 22.90 -29.88
C ALA A 180 -10.57 22.74 -30.17
N ILE A 181 -11.29 23.82 -29.89
CA ILE A 181 -12.25 24.41 -30.81
C ILE A 181 -13.23 23.40 -31.47
N GLY A 182 -14.35 23.14 -30.80
CA GLY A 182 -15.66 23.40 -31.42
C GLY A 182 -16.38 22.35 -32.28
N LYS A 183 -15.93 21.10 -32.47
CA LYS A 183 -16.64 20.18 -33.41
C LYS A 183 -16.88 18.71 -33.02
N GLN A 184 -16.90 18.32 -31.74
CA GLN A 184 -17.08 16.90 -31.36
C GLN A 184 -18.07 16.59 -30.24
N THR A 185 -19.13 17.38 -30.08
CA THR A 185 -20.08 17.24 -28.95
C THR A 185 -20.83 15.90 -28.88
N GLY A 186 -20.84 15.07 -29.94
CA GLY A 186 -21.48 13.74 -29.96
C GLY A 186 -20.57 12.55 -29.61
N GLN A 187 -19.31 12.53 -30.09
CA GLN A 187 -18.40 11.38 -29.89
C GLN A 187 -17.65 11.41 -28.54
N THR A 188 -17.59 12.57 -27.87
CA THR A 188 -16.83 12.71 -26.63
C THR A 188 -17.55 12.09 -25.42
N ALA A 189 -18.88 12.13 -25.38
CA ALA A 189 -19.66 11.57 -24.27
C ALA A 189 -19.56 10.04 -24.19
N GLU A 190 -19.64 9.37 -25.35
CA GLU A 190 -19.54 7.91 -25.42
C GLU A 190 -18.13 7.40 -25.06
N ASN A 191 -17.08 8.09 -25.54
CA ASN A 191 -15.70 7.74 -25.23
C ASN A 191 -15.34 7.96 -23.75
N MET A 192 -15.90 8.99 -23.10
CA MET A 192 -15.75 9.19 -21.65
C MET A 192 -16.42 8.07 -20.84
N SER A 193 -17.62 7.64 -21.26
CA SER A 193 -18.35 6.54 -20.63
C SER A 193 -17.54 5.24 -20.66
N ARG A 194 -17.05 4.84 -21.84
CA ARG A 194 -16.23 3.61 -22.00
C ARG A 194 -14.98 3.62 -21.12
N ARG A 195 -14.27 4.75 -21.04
CA ARG A 195 -13.05 4.87 -20.22
C ARG A 195 -13.34 4.77 -18.73
N SER A 196 -14.46 5.33 -18.27
CA SER A 196 -14.90 5.20 -16.87
C SER A 196 -15.32 3.77 -16.55
N ALA A 197 -16.03 3.09 -17.45
CA ALA A 197 -16.42 1.70 -17.30
C ALA A 197 -15.17 0.79 -17.22
N LEU A 198 -14.19 0.95 -18.12
CA LEU A 198 -12.93 0.19 -18.07
C LEU A 198 -12.16 0.42 -16.77
N ARG A 199 -12.13 1.66 -16.26
CA ARG A 199 -11.49 1.95 -14.95
C ARG A 199 -12.21 1.27 -13.80
N ASN A 200 -13.54 1.24 -13.82
CA ASN A 200 -14.33 0.57 -12.78
C ASN A 200 -14.13 -0.95 -12.84
N VAL A 201 -14.09 -1.54 -14.04
CA VAL A 201 -13.80 -2.97 -14.24
C VAL A 201 -12.40 -3.31 -13.75
N ALA A 202 -11.39 -2.50 -14.12
CA ALA A 202 -10.02 -2.68 -13.65
C ALA A 202 -9.93 -2.54 -12.11
N ALA A 203 -10.63 -1.57 -11.52
CA ALA A 203 -10.70 -1.39 -10.08
C ALA A 203 -11.31 -2.60 -9.38
N ALA A 204 -12.43 -3.11 -9.89
CA ALA A 204 -13.11 -4.28 -9.35
C ALA A 204 -12.21 -5.53 -9.47
N GLY A 205 -11.58 -5.74 -10.63
CA GLY A 205 -10.66 -6.84 -10.87
C GLY A 205 -9.44 -6.80 -9.94
N LEU A 206 -8.82 -5.64 -9.76
CA LEU A 206 -7.70 -5.46 -8.84
C LEU A 206 -8.13 -5.68 -7.38
N THR A 207 -9.29 -5.14 -6.99
CA THR A 207 -9.83 -5.33 -5.63
C THR A 207 -10.09 -6.81 -5.34
N ALA A 208 -10.73 -7.52 -6.27
CA ALA A 208 -10.98 -8.95 -6.17
C ALA A 208 -9.66 -9.74 -6.15
N GLY A 209 -8.68 -9.38 -6.98
CA GLY A 209 -7.37 -10.00 -7.02
C GLY A 209 -6.59 -9.83 -5.72
N VAL A 210 -6.55 -8.60 -5.17
CA VAL A 210 -5.93 -8.30 -3.87
C VAL A 210 -6.63 -9.06 -2.74
N ALA A 211 -7.96 -9.09 -2.73
CA ALA A 211 -8.73 -9.82 -1.73
C ALA A 211 -8.44 -11.34 -1.81
N PHE A 212 -8.40 -11.92 -3.00
CA PHE A 212 -8.12 -13.34 -3.21
C PHE A 212 -6.68 -13.70 -2.80
N LEU A 213 -5.69 -12.96 -3.27
CA LEU A 213 -4.28 -13.20 -2.93
C LEU A 213 -4.04 -12.96 -1.44
N GLY A 214 -4.64 -11.92 -0.88
CA GLY A 214 -4.56 -11.60 0.54
C GLY A 214 -5.18 -12.70 1.40
N TRP A 215 -6.34 -13.21 1.03
CA TRP A 215 -6.96 -14.36 1.71
C TRP A 215 -6.08 -15.63 1.64
N ARG A 216 -5.47 -15.89 0.47
CA ARG A 216 -4.57 -17.04 0.29
C ARG A 216 -3.34 -16.95 1.17
N LEU A 217 -2.75 -15.76 1.31
CA LEU A 217 -1.61 -15.52 2.18
C LEU A 217 -2.01 -15.57 3.66
N ALA A 218 -3.16 -15.02 4.03
CA ALA A 218 -3.69 -15.07 5.38
C ALA A 218 -3.97 -16.51 5.86
N LYS A 219 -4.39 -17.40 4.95
CA LYS A 219 -4.65 -18.82 5.27
C LYS A 219 -3.42 -19.72 5.23
N SER A 220 -2.36 -19.33 4.53
CA SER A 220 -1.14 -20.13 4.48
C SER A 220 -0.34 -19.89 5.76
N PRO A 221 -0.24 -20.85 6.70
CA PRO A 221 0.71 -20.70 7.79
C PRO A 221 2.09 -20.47 7.17
N VAL A 222 2.83 -19.50 7.70
CA VAL A 222 4.18 -19.16 7.20
C VAL A 222 5.02 -20.42 7.25
N ALA A 223 5.16 -21.11 6.11
CA ALA A 223 5.80 -22.42 6.04
C ALA A 223 7.28 -22.38 6.48
N GLY A 224 7.88 -21.19 6.51
CA GLY A 224 9.23 -20.96 7.01
C GLY A 224 9.36 -20.80 8.54
N ASP A 225 8.28 -20.53 9.26
CA ASP A 225 8.36 -20.15 10.68
C ASP A 225 8.16 -21.31 11.64
N THR A 226 7.91 -22.54 11.15
CA THR A 226 7.78 -23.69 12.04
C THR A 226 9.09 -24.01 12.76
N LEU A 227 10.25 -23.77 12.13
CA LEU A 227 11.56 -23.94 12.76
C LEU A 227 11.87 -22.81 13.75
N ALA A 228 11.58 -21.56 13.40
CA ALA A 228 11.79 -20.43 14.31
C ALA A 228 10.79 -20.43 15.48
N GLN A 229 9.52 -20.79 15.26
CA GLN A 229 8.54 -21.05 16.33
C GLN A 229 8.96 -22.24 17.20
N ARG A 230 9.47 -23.33 16.62
CA ARG A 230 10.01 -24.44 17.40
C ARG A 230 11.22 -24.01 18.23
N GLN A 231 12.12 -23.20 17.67
CA GLN A 231 13.27 -22.66 18.40
C GLN A 231 12.84 -21.69 19.51
N ALA A 232 11.86 -20.80 19.25
CA ALA A 232 11.31 -19.90 20.25
C ALA A 232 10.58 -20.67 21.37
N ALA A 233 9.78 -21.67 21.02
CA ALA A 233 9.12 -22.54 21.98
C ALA A 233 10.12 -23.35 22.81
N ALA A 234 11.19 -23.88 22.18
CA ALA A 234 12.26 -24.58 22.87
C ALA A 234 13.05 -23.66 23.81
N ALA A 235 13.30 -22.40 23.42
CA ALA A 235 13.97 -21.40 24.25
C ALA A 235 13.11 -20.97 25.46
N ILE A 236 11.79 -20.93 25.32
CA ILE A 236 10.87 -20.69 26.45
C ILE A 236 10.87 -21.90 27.39
N GLY A 237 10.81 -23.12 26.83
CA GLY A 237 10.87 -24.36 27.61
C GLY A 237 12.17 -24.53 28.40
N SER A 238 13.31 -24.12 27.84
CA SER A 238 14.60 -24.17 28.54
C SER A 238 14.70 -23.14 29.67
N ARG A 239 14.14 -21.94 29.49
CA ARG A 239 14.04 -20.93 30.57
C ARG A 239 13.15 -21.39 31.72
N ALA A 240 11.99 -21.97 31.41
CA ALA A 240 11.08 -22.47 32.44
C ALA A 240 11.72 -23.59 33.30
N ARG A 241 12.53 -24.49 32.71
CA ARG A 241 13.27 -25.51 33.47
C ARG A 241 14.36 -24.92 34.38
N LEU A 242 15.03 -23.85 33.94
CA LEU A 242 16.04 -23.17 34.76
C LEU A 242 15.39 -22.48 35.98
N ASP A 243 14.21 -21.89 35.80
CA ASP A 243 13.43 -21.29 36.89
C ASP A 243 12.92 -22.35 37.89
N GLU A 244 12.68 -23.58 37.45
CA GLU A 244 12.24 -24.69 38.32
C GLU A 244 13.41 -25.24 39.16
N LEU A 245 14.60 -25.40 38.55
CA LEU A 245 15.81 -25.84 39.24
C LEU A 245 16.37 -24.83 40.26
N THR A 246 16.04 -23.55 40.12
CA THR A 246 16.48 -22.50 41.06
C THR A 246 15.52 -22.32 42.24
N ARG A 247 14.35 -22.97 42.23
CA ARG A 247 13.38 -22.94 43.35
C ARG A 247 13.51 -24.12 44.32
N THR A 248 14.27 -25.14 43.97
CA THR A 248 14.58 -26.30 44.82
C THR A 248 15.89 -26.11 45.56
#